data_AF-A0ABD1I3G2-F1
#
_entry.id   AF-A0ABD1I3G2-F1
#
_cell.length_a   1.000
_cell.length_b   1.000
_cell.length_c   1.000
_cell.angle_alpha   90.00
_cell.angle_beta   90.00
_cell.angle_gamma   90.00
#
_symmetry.space_group_name_H-M   'P 1'
#
loop_
_entity.id
_entity.type
_entity.pdbx_description
1 polymer ?
#
loop_
_entity_poly.entity_id
_entity_poly.type
_entity_poly.pdbx_seq_one_letter_code
_entity_poly.pdbx_strand_id
1 'polypeptide(L)'
;MMKMRMFDQFSNLSKYLRERVSERNAVFGVDAKIQKQNKARVAYAEQLCKMYEFIGFFKASMRLGNTRVLLEEMSEEEREVFEVDATKIDWNKYFVDIHIPGLRKHVVNRTRLSV
;
A
#
# COMPACT_ATOMS: atom_id res chain seq x y z
N MET A 1 7.39 12.75 13.96
CA MET A 1 6.61 11.88 13.05
C MET A 1 6.76 12.39 11.62
N MET A 2 6.99 11.50 10.65
CA MET A 2 7.02 11.89 9.24
C MET A 2 5.60 12.25 8.79
N LYS A 3 5.39 13.47 8.27
CA LYS A 3 4.07 13.90 7.80
C LYS A 3 3.73 13.13 6.53
N MET A 4 2.82 12.16 6.65
CA MET A 4 2.36 11.35 5.53
C MET A 4 1.44 12.21 4.65
N ARG A 5 1.73 12.28 3.35
CA ARG A 5 0.91 13.00 2.37
C ARG A 5 -0.14 12.04 1.81
N MET A 6 -1.40 12.41 1.93
CA MET A 6 -2.51 11.68 1.32
C MET A 6 -2.82 12.28 -0.05
N PHE A 7 -3.34 11.46 -0.97
CA PHE A 7 -3.74 11.87 -2.31
C PHE A 7 -5.15 11.38 -2.57
N ASP A 8 -5.99 12.24 -3.15
CA ASP A 8 -7.38 11.90 -3.47
C ASP A 8 -7.54 11.26 -4.86
N GLN A 9 -6.48 11.29 -5.68
CA GLN A 9 -6.46 10.70 -7.02
C GLN A 9 -5.12 10.04 -7.32
N PHE A 10 -5.16 8.92 -8.04
CA PHE A 10 -3.97 8.16 -8.44
C PHE A 10 -3.01 9.00 -9.30
N SER A 11 -3.53 9.84 -10.18
CA SER A 11 -2.75 10.74 -11.04
C SER A 11 -1.83 11.65 -10.23
N ASN A 12 -2.32 12.18 -9.11
CA ASN A 12 -1.56 13.07 -8.23
C ASN A 12 -0.44 12.32 -7.49
N LEU A 13 -0.72 11.10 -7.03
CA LEU A 13 0.29 10.21 -6.43
C LEU A 13 1.38 9.83 -7.44
N SER A 14 0.99 9.40 -8.64
CA SER A 14 1.91 9.01 -9.71
C SER A 14 2.84 10.16 -10.10
N LYS A 15 2.28 11.36 -10.32
CA LYS A 15 3.05 12.57 -10.60
C LYS A 15 4.07 12.85 -9.49
N TYR A 16 3.63 12.85 -8.22
CA TYR A 16 4.50 13.08 -7.07
C TYR A 16 5.66 12.09 -6.98
N LEU A 17 5.41 10.79 -7.19
CA LEU A 17 6.47 9.77 -7.13
C LEU A 17 7.52 9.97 -8.22
N ARG A 18 7.09 10.30 -9.45
CA ARG A 18 7.98 10.56 -10.59
C ARG A 18 8.85 11.79 -10.36
N GLU A 19 8.26 12.89 -9.88
CA GLU A 19 8.97 14.12 -9.55
C GLU A 19 10.04 13.87 -8.47
N ARG A 20 9.68 13.22 -7.37
CA ARG A 20 10.59 12.93 -6.25
C ARG A 20 11.79 12.07 -6.65
N VAL A 21 11.58 11.08 -7.51
CA VAL A 21 12.68 10.26 -8.03
C VAL A 21 13.57 11.05 -8.99
N SER A 22 12.99 11.95 -9.78
CA SER A 22 13.74 12.80 -10.69
C SER A 22 14.61 13.81 -9.93
N GLU A 23 14.06 14.46 -8.91
CA GLU A 23 14.79 15.33 -7.98
C GLU A 23 15.96 14.61 -7.31
N ARG A 24 15.71 13.40 -6.75
CA ARG A 24 16.78 12.60 -6.14
C ARG A 24 17.88 12.27 -7.13
N ASN A 25 17.53 11.86 -8.34
CA ASN A 25 18.53 11.50 -9.34
C ASN A 25 19.37 12.72 -9.77
N ALA A 26 18.78 13.92 -9.82
CA ALA A 26 19.46 15.17 -10.17
C ALA A 26 20.42 15.64 -9.06
N VAL A 27 20.02 15.51 -7.79
CA VAL A 27 20.84 15.95 -6.63
C VAL A 27 22.04 15.04 -6.40
N PHE A 28 21.89 13.72 -6.58
CA PHE A 28 22.92 12.75 -6.21
C PHE A 28 23.82 12.29 -7.37
N GLY A 29 23.66 12.80 -8.59
CA GLY A 29 24.50 12.42 -9.73
C GLY A 29 24.51 10.90 -9.94
N VAL A 30 23.34 10.34 -10.22
CA VAL A 30 23.12 8.89 -10.10
C VAL A 30 23.52 8.15 -11.39
N ASP A 31 24.38 7.13 -11.27
CA ASP A 31 24.77 6.21 -12.36
C ASP A 31 23.54 5.72 -13.15
N ALA A 32 23.67 5.65 -14.47
CA ALA A 32 22.64 5.15 -15.39
C ALA A 32 22.02 3.82 -14.94
N LYS A 33 22.79 2.93 -14.31
CA LYS A 33 22.28 1.67 -13.74
C LYS A 33 21.29 1.90 -12.60
N ILE A 34 21.63 2.77 -11.66
CA ILE A 34 20.77 3.10 -10.51
C ILE A 34 19.55 3.90 -11.00
N GLN A 35 19.72 4.79 -11.98
CA GLN A 35 18.61 5.52 -12.59
C GLN A 35 17.59 4.57 -13.21
N LYS A 36 18.05 3.54 -13.94
CA LYS A 36 17.18 2.49 -14.51
C LYS A 36 16.44 1.72 -13.41
N GLN A 37 17.12 1.34 -12.33
CA GLN A 37 16.49 0.65 -11.19
C GLN A 37 15.44 1.51 -10.50
N ASN A 38 15.70 2.81 -10.30
CA ASN A 38 14.74 3.73 -9.70
C ASN A 38 13.49 3.89 -10.58
N LYS A 39 13.64 4.01 -11.90
CA LYS A 39 12.50 4.03 -12.83
C LYS A 39 11.66 2.75 -12.74
N ALA A 40 12.31 1.57 -12.67
CA ALA A 40 11.61 0.29 -12.53
C ALA A 40 10.84 0.20 -11.20
N ARG A 41 11.42 0.69 -10.10
CA ARG A 41 10.75 0.75 -8.78
C ARG A 41 9.53 1.66 -8.79
N VAL A 42 9.61 2.83 -9.44
CA VAL A 42 8.46 3.73 -9.60
C VAL A 42 7.36 3.06 -10.40
N ALA A 43 7.69 2.46 -11.55
CA ALA A 43 6.71 1.76 -12.39
C ALA A 43 6.03 0.61 -11.62
N TYR A 44 6.79 -0.14 -10.82
CA TYR A 44 6.23 -1.18 -9.98
C TYR A 44 5.29 -0.64 -8.89
N ALA A 45 5.69 0.45 -8.20
CA ALA A 45 4.84 1.10 -7.19
C ALA A 45 3.55 1.63 -7.82
N GLU A 46 3.62 2.23 -9.00
CA GLU A 46 2.44 2.69 -9.75
C GLU A 46 1.52 1.53 -10.12
N GLN A 47 2.07 0.41 -10.60
CA GLN A 47 1.28 -0.78 -10.92
C GLN A 47 0.56 -1.33 -9.68
N LEU A 48 1.25 -1.40 -8.53
CA LEU A 48 0.64 -1.80 -7.27
C LEU A 48 -0.50 -0.85 -6.88
N CYS A 49 -0.25 0.45 -6.83
CA CYS A 49 -1.26 1.45 -6.47
C CYS A 49 -2.46 1.44 -7.42
N LYS A 50 -2.24 1.23 -8.73
CA LYS A 50 -3.32 1.11 -9.71
C LYS A 50 -4.19 -0.14 -9.47
N MET A 51 -3.59 -1.24 -9.02
CA MET A 51 -4.32 -2.44 -8.61
C MET A 51 -5.26 -2.19 -7.43
N TYR A 52 -4.88 -1.29 -6.53
CA TYR A 52 -5.68 -0.84 -5.41
C TYR A 52 -6.51 0.41 -5.72
N GLU A 53 -6.57 0.89 -6.97
CA GLU A 53 -7.25 2.14 -7.27
C GLU A 53 -8.73 2.11 -6.83
N PHE A 54 -9.38 0.96 -6.99
CA PHE A 54 -10.78 0.77 -6.60
C PHE A 54 -11.03 0.81 -5.09
N ILE A 55 -10.06 0.48 -4.24
CA ILE A 55 -10.21 0.50 -2.77
C ILE A 55 -9.55 1.75 -2.18
N GLY A 56 -8.34 2.07 -2.64
CA GLY A 56 -7.49 3.12 -2.10
C GLY A 56 -7.99 4.54 -2.36
N PHE A 57 -8.82 4.75 -3.38
CA PHE A 57 -9.48 6.04 -3.66
C PHE A 57 -11.00 5.97 -3.46
N PHE A 58 -11.52 4.85 -2.97
CA PHE A 58 -12.92 4.75 -2.59
C PHE A 58 -13.14 5.49 -1.27
N LYS A 59 -14.17 6.34 -1.21
CA LYS A 59 -14.44 7.17 -0.03
C LYS A 59 -14.90 6.37 1.19
N ALA A 60 -15.19 5.07 1.05
CA ALA A 60 -15.47 4.23 2.20
C ALA A 60 -14.15 3.83 2.87
N SER A 61 -13.90 4.36 4.06
CA SER A 61 -12.82 3.92 4.93
C SER A 61 -13.39 2.99 6.00
N MET A 62 -12.83 1.79 6.12
CA MET A 62 -13.14 0.92 7.26
C MET A 62 -12.36 1.46 8.47
N ARG A 63 -13.05 2.20 9.34
CA ARG A 63 -12.44 2.78 10.55
C ARG A 63 -12.34 1.71 11.63
N LEU A 64 -11.12 1.46 12.10
CA LEU A 64 -10.84 0.50 13.18
C LEU A 64 -10.81 1.15 14.58
N GLY A 65 -11.16 2.44 14.69
CA GLY A 65 -11.04 3.19 15.95
C GLY A 65 -11.83 2.56 17.09
N ASN A 66 -13.10 2.22 16.85
CA ASN A 66 -13.95 1.61 17.89
C ASN A 66 -13.47 0.21 18.27
N THR A 67 -13.05 -0.60 17.28
CA THR A 67 -12.48 -1.92 17.56
C THR A 67 -11.19 -1.82 18.36
N ARG A 68 -10.37 -0.79 18.11
CA ARG A 68 -9.15 -0.55 18.90
C ARG A 68 -9.49 -0.18 20.35
N VAL A 69 -10.42 0.74 20.56
CA VAL A 69 -10.87 1.12 21.91
C VAL A 69 -11.42 -0.10 22.65
N LEU A 70 -12.26 -0.90 21.97
CA LEU A 70 -12.80 -2.13 22.53
C LEU A 70 -11.68 -3.10 22.97
N LEU A 71 -10.66 -3.32 22.12
CA LEU A 71 -9.51 -4.17 22.46
C LEU A 71 -8.67 -3.62 23.62
N GLU A 72 -8.59 -2.30 23.78
CA GLU A 72 -7.86 -1.64 24.87
C GLU A 72 -8.61 -1.73 26.21
N GLU A 73 -9.94 -1.82 26.19
CA GLU A 73 -10.80 -1.90 27.39
C GLU A 73 -11.06 -3.35 27.86
N MET A 74 -10.83 -4.35 27.01
CA MET A 74 -11.06 -5.76 27.33
C MET A 74 -10.07 -6.33 28.36
N SER A 75 -10.54 -7.24 29.20
CA SER A 75 -9.68 -8.05 30.07
C SER A 75 -8.81 -9.03 29.27
N GLU A 76 -7.82 -9.65 29.92
CA GLU A 76 -6.98 -10.67 29.26
C GLU A 76 -7.82 -11.87 28.82
N GLU A 77 -8.76 -12.31 29.65
CA GLU A 77 -9.68 -13.43 29.37
C GLU A 77 -10.61 -13.11 28.19
N GLU A 78 -11.12 -11.88 28.11
CA GLU A 78 -11.95 -11.44 26.98
C GLU A 78 -11.15 -11.39 25.67
N ARG A 79 -9.91 -10.89 25.70
CA ARG A 79 -9.03 -10.83 24.52
C ARG A 79 -8.59 -12.20 24.02
N GLU A 80 -8.53 -13.19 24.90
CA GLU A 80 -8.21 -14.58 24.54
C GLU A 80 -9.29 -15.18 23.64
N VAL A 81 -10.57 -14.94 23.97
CA VAL A 81 -11.73 -15.49 23.23
C VAL A 81 -12.23 -14.57 22.11
N PHE A 82 -11.75 -13.33 22.03
CA PHE A 82 -12.16 -12.38 21.00
C PHE A 82 -11.41 -12.61 19.67
N GLU A 83 -12.16 -12.97 18.63
CA GLU A 83 -11.61 -13.32 17.31
C GLU A 83 -11.30 -12.11 16.41
N VAL A 84 -11.89 -10.94 16.69
CA VAL A 84 -11.78 -9.75 15.82
C VAL A 84 -10.62 -8.85 16.27
N ASP A 85 -9.39 -9.36 16.13
CA ASP A 85 -8.17 -8.63 16.49
C ASP A 85 -7.21 -8.50 15.32
N ALA A 86 -7.23 -7.33 14.68
CA ALA A 86 -6.37 -7.01 13.54
C ALA A 86 -4.88 -6.85 13.94
N THR A 87 -4.56 -6.76 15.24
CA THR A 87 -3.18 -6.69 15.73
C THR A 87 -2.50 -8.06 15.74
N LYS A 88 -3.26 -9.16 15.75
CA LYS A 88 -2.75 -10.54 15.64
C LYS A 88 -2.27 -10.88 14.21
N ILE A 89 -2.55 -10.03 13.23
CA ILE A 89 -2.16 -10.23 11.84
C ILE A 89 -0.69 -9.81 11.64
N ASP A 90 0.15 -10.73 11.17
CA ASP A 90 1.43 -10.36 10.57
C ASP A 90 1.18 -9.65 9.23
N TRP A 91 1.03 -8.32 9.31
CA TRP A 91 0.72 -7.49 8.15
C TRP A 91 1.78 -7.55 7.05
N ASN A 92 3.05 -7.76 7.42
CA ASN A 92 4.12 -7.84 6.44
C ASN A 92 3.96 -9.11 5.60
N LYS A 93 3.87 -10.26 6.27
CA LYS A 93 3.61 -11.54 5.62
C LYS A 93 2.30 -11.53 4.85
N TYR A 94 1.22 -11.00 5.45
CA TYR A 94 -0.08 -10.94 4.82
C TYR A 94 -0.03 -10.17 3.49
N PHE A 95 0.52 -8.95 3.46
CA PHE A 95 0.53 -8.17 2.23
C PHE A 95 1.55 -8.67 1.21
N VAL A 96 2.78 -8.96 1.64
CA VAL A 96 3.90 -9.25 0.75
C VAL A 96 3.80 -10.66 0.18
N ASP A 97 3.52 -11.65 1.02
CA ASP A 97 3.60 -13.06 0.64
C ASP A 97 2.25 -13.64 0.20
N ILE A 98 1.14 -13.10 0.71
CA ILE A 98 -0.20 -13.68 0.53
C ILE A 98 -1.07 -12.81 -0.38
N HIS A 99 -1.36 -11.58 0.04
CA HIS A 99 -2.41 -10.75 -0.55
C HIS A 99 -2.03 -10.19 -1.92
N ILE A 100 -0.88 -9.51 -2.06
CA ILE A 100 -0.44 -8.96 -3.35
C ILE A 100 -0.23 -10.07 -4.40
N PRO A 101 0.46 -11.19 -4.09
CA PRO A 101 0.58 -12.30 -5.04
C PRO A 101 -0.77 -12.91 -5.43
N GLY A 102 -1.66 -13.12 -4.47
CA GLY A 102 -3.02 -13.62 -4.72
C GLY A 102 -3.83 -12.69 -5.63
N LEU A 103 -3.82 -11.39 -5.34
CA LEU A 103 -4.51 -10.37 -6.14
C LEU A 103 -3.99 -10.34 -7.58
N ARG A 104 -2.67 -10.38 -7.76
CA ARG A 104 -2.04 -10.46 -9.10
C ARG A 104 -2.48 -11.72 -9.85
N LYS A 105 -2.40 -12.88 -9.21
CA LYS A 105 -2.68 -14.17 -9.84
C LYS A 105 -4.16 -14.32 -10.22
N HIS A 106 -5.07 -13.86 -9.36
CA HIS A 106 -6.49 -14.21 -9.48
C HIS A 106 -7.37 -13.06 -9.98
N VAL A 107 -7.00 -11.81 -9.73
CA VAL A 107 -7.79 -10.64 -10.13
C VAL A 107 -7.17 -9.96 -11.34
N VAL A 108 -5.88 -9.61 -11.26
CA VAL A 108 -5.20 -8.90 -12.35
C VAL A 108 -4.98 -9.81 -13.57
N ASN A 109 -4.40 -11.00 -13.41
CA ASN A 109 -4.06 -11.85 -14.55
C ASN A 109 -5.28 -12.45 -15.27
N ARG A 110 -6.46 -12.53 -14.62
CA ARG A 110 -7.70 -12.94 -15.29
C ARG A 110 -8.36 -11.79 -16.05
N THR A 111 -8.12 -10.57 -15.61
CA THR A 111 -8.56 -9.37 -16.31
C THR A 111 -7.47 -9.04 -17.30
N ARG A 112 -7.63 -9.44 -18.57
CA ARG A 112 -6.77 -8.92 -19.64
C ARG A 112 -6.96 -7.39 -19.63
N LEU A 113 -6.11 -6.68 -18.88
CA LEU A 113 -6.13 -5.23 -18.84
C LEU A 113 -5.77 -4.82 -20.26
N SER A 114 -6.79 -4.43 -21.02
CA SER A 114 -6.63 -3.74 -22.29
C SER A 114 -5.85 -2.47 -21.99
N VAL A 115 -4.55 -2.53 -22.27
CA VAL A 115 -3.66 -1.38 -22.39
C VAL A 115 -4.16 -0.52 -23.52
#